data_AF-A0A445MWC7-F1
#
_entry.id   AF-A0A445MWC7-F1
#
_cell.length_a   1.000
_cell.length_b   1.000
_cell.length_c   1.000
_cell.angle_alpha   90.00
_cell.angle_beta   90.00
_cell.angle_gamma   90.00
#
_symmetry.space_group_name_H-M   'P 1'
#
loop_
_entity.id
_entity.type
_entity.pdbx_description
1 polymer ?
#
loop_
_entity_poly.entity_id
_entity_poly.type
_entity_poly.pdbx_seq_one_letter_code
_entity_poly.pdbx_strand_id
1 'polypeptide(L)'
;MSTAVIFDEQSTGVIPCSFRDRDGSPVVPNWVRWTLTRNGSVINEREQVDVTPGADIEIVLSGMDLQLLTTENKKKVVKRKITVEASYDSDLGDDLSLKGDYEFQIRNLDYIK
;
A
#
# COMPACT_ATOMS: atom_id res chain seq x y z
N MET A 1 -14.22 -4.20 -12.40
CA MET A 1 -14.02 -4.38 -10.94
C MET A 1 -12.63 -4.95 -10.77
N SER A 2 -11.70 -4.21 -10.15
CA SER A 2 -10.37 -4.76 -9.83
C SER A 2 -10.55 -5.84 -8.76
N THR A 3 -9.99 -7.03 -8.97
CA THR A 3 -9.98 -8.08 -7.95
C THR A 3 -9.10 -7.59 -6.80
N ALA A 4 -9.65 -7.52 -5.59
CA ALA A 4 -8.85 -7.17 -4.42
C ALA A 4 -7.72 -8.20 -4.26
N VAL A 5 -6.47 -7.74 -4.16
CA VAL A 5 -5.34 -8.63 -3.88
C VAL A 5 -5.53 -9.23 -2.49
N ILE A 6 -5.25 -10.52 -2.38
CA ILE A 6 -5.33 -11.29 -1.13
C ILE A 6 -3.94 -11.84 -0.84
N PHE A 7 -3.37 -11.46 0.30
CA PHE A 7 -2.17 -12.08 0.85
C PHE A 7 -2.56 -13.08 1.93
N ASP A 8 -1.82 -14.17 2.06
CA ASP A 8 -1.97 -15.06 3.21
C ASP A 8 -1.28 -14.46 4.44
N GLU A 9 -1.87 -14.68 5.62
CA GLU A 9 -1.31 -14.19 6.88
C GLU A 9 0.14 -14.67 7.08
N GLN A 10 0.97 -13.80 7.68
CA GLN A 10 2.40 -14.06 7.96
C GLN A 10 3.27 -14.32 6.71
N SER A 11 2.76 -14.09 5.51
CA SER A 11 3.51 -14.22 4.26
C SER A 11 4.28 -12.93 3.91
N THR A 12 4.73 -12.85 2.66
CA THR A 12 5.25 -11.63 2.02
C THR A 12 4.32 -11.25 0.86
N GLY A 13 3.98 -9.97 0.78
CA GLY A 13 3.14 -9.41 -0.27
C GLY A 13 3.83 -8.24 -0.95
N VAL A 14 3.63 -8.10 -2.25
CA VAL A 14 4.14 -6.95 -3.02
C VAL A 14 2.96 -6.20 -3.60
N ILE A 15 2.92 -4.88 -3.36
CA ILE A 15 1.97 -3.98 -3.98
C ILE A 15 2.75 -3.09 -4.96
N PRO A 16 2.59 -3.28 -6.28
CA PRO A 16 3.21 -2.43 -7.27
C PRO A 16 2.50 -1.06 -7.30
N CYS A 17 3.29 0.01 -7.38
CA CYS A 17 2.79 1.36 -7.56
C CYS A 17 3.49 2.00 -8.76
N SER A 18 2.68 2.54 -9.68
CA SER A 18 3.16 3.19 -10.90
C SER A 18 2.66 4.62 -10.96
N PHE A 19 3.56 5.56 -11.25
CA PHE A 19 3.26 6.97 -11.41
C PHE A 19 3.29 7.33 -12.89
N ARG A 20 2.16 7.83 -13.39
CA ARG A 20 1.97 8.16 -14.81
C ARG A 20 1.29 9.52 -14.94
N ASP A 21 1.62 10.25 -16.00
CA ASP A 21 0.90 11.47 -16.37
C ASP A 21 -0.43 11.14 -17.08
N ARG A 22 -1.10 12.18 -17.58
CA ARG A 22 -2.38 12.06 -18.31
C ARG A 22 -2.27 11.25 -19.60
N ASP A 23 -1.10 11.26 -20.22
CA ASP A 23 -0.83 10.59 -21.49
C ASP A 23 -0.31 9.16 -21.28
N GLY A 24 -0.12 8.75 -20.02
CA GLY A 24 0.37 7.44 -19.64
C GLY A 24 1.89 7.34 -19.62
N SER A 25 2.61 8.46 -19.71
CA SER A 25 4.08 8.47 -19.64
C SER A 25 4.55 8.31 -18.20
N PRO A 26 5.67 7.59 -17.95
CA PRO A 26 6.25 7.44 -16.63
C PRO A 26 6.71 8.78 -16.06
N VAL A 27 6.29 9.07 -14.82
CA VAL A 27 6.71 10.26 -14.05
C VAL A 27 7.45 9.77 -12.81
N VAL A 28 8.63 10.31 -12.53
CA VAL A 28 9.36 10.02 -11.30
C VAL A 28 8.99 11.08 -10.26
N PRO A 29 8.40 10.71 -9.12
CA PRO A 29 8.12 11.67 -8.05
C PRO A 29 9.40 12.20 -7.38
N ASN A 30 9.34 13.37 -6.76
CA ASN A 30 10.43 13.97 -5.98
C ASN A 30 10.66 13.19 -4.68
N TRP A 31 9.57 12.76 -4.03
CA TRP A 31 9.57 11.85 -2.89
C TRP A 31 8.35 10.92 -2.94
N VAL A 32 8.45 9.76 -2.31
CA VAL A 32 7.34 8.82 -2.14
C VAL A 32 7.35 8.26 -0.73
N ARG A 33 6.17 8.25 -0.09
CA ARG A 33 5.93 7.68 1.22
C ARG A 33 4.67 6.85 1.22
N TRP A 34 4.59 5.89 2.13
CA TRP A 34 3.36 5.12 2.31
C TRP A 34 3.01 4.91 3.78
N THR A 35 1.72 4.74 4.02
CA THR A 35 1.14 4.49 5.35
C THR A 35 0.25 3.26 5.30
N LEU A 36 0.42 2.33 6.25
CA LEU A 36 -0.46 1.18 6.42
C LEU A 36 -1.53 1.47 7.46
N THR A 37 -2.79 1.29 7.10
CA THR A 37 -3.91 1.51 8.01
C THR A 37 -4.88 0.33 8.07
N ARG A 38 -5.55 0.23 9.23
CA ARG A 38 -6.71 -0.62 9.48
C ARG A 38 -7.84 0.27 10.01
N ASN A 39 -8.95 0.35 9.26
CA ASN A 39 -10.10 1.19 9.62
C ASN A 39 -9.71 2.65 9.95
N GLY A 40 -8.73 3.19 9.24
CA GLY A 40 -8.22 4.56 9.44
C GLY A 40 -7.17 4.71 10.53
N SER A 41 -6.90 3.69 11.35
CA SER A 41 -5.78 3.71 12.31
C SER A 41 -4.50 3.15 11.68
N VAL A 42 -3.39 3.86 11.87
CA VAL A 42 -2.05 3.33 11.53
C VAL A 42 -1.77 2.06 12.32
N ILE A 43 -1.13 1.08 11.68
CA ILE A 43 -0.70 -0.17 12.32
C ILE A 43 0.78 -0.43 12.07
N ASN A 44 1.41 -1.18 12.99
CA ASN A 44 2.79 -1.67 12.88
C ASN A 44 3.84 -0.58 12.63
N GLU A 45 3.62 0.63 13.13
CA GLU A 45 4.54 1.77 12.99
C GLU A 45 4.82 2.14 11.51
N ARG A 46 3.93 1.74 10.60
CA ARG A 46 4.01 2.05 9.16
C ARG A 46 3.32 3.38 8.86
N GLU A 47 3.81 4.47 9.45
CA GLU A 47 3.40 5.83 9.14
C GLU A 47 4.47 6.51 8.30
N GLN A 48 4.08 7.08 7.15
CA GLN A 48 4.96 7.88 6.29
C GLN A 48 6.31 7.22 5.97
N VAL A 49 6.29 5.92 5.70
CA VAL A 49 7.51 5.13 5.41
C VAL A 49 8.07 5.57 4.06
N ASP A 50 9.31 6.07 4.05
CA ASP A 50 10.00 6.51 2.84
C ASP A 50 10.33 5.34 1.91
N VAL A 51 10.23 5.62 0.60
CA VAL A 51 10.63 4.71 -0.48
C VAL A 51 11.50 5.49 -1.46
N THR A 52 12.52 4.85 -2.02
CA THR A 52 13.30 5.44 -3.11
C THR A 52 12.36 5.77 -4.29
N PRO A 53 12.27 7.03 -4.72
CA PRO A 53 11.35 7.39 -5.79
C PRO A 53 11.73 6.72 -7.11
N GLY A 54 10.72 6.29 -7.84
CA GLY A 54 10.80 5.71 -9.16
C GLY A 54 9.45 5.85 -9.84
N ALA A 55 9.44 5.82 -11.18
CA ALA A 55 8.18 5.80 -11.93
C ALA A 55 7.39 4.51 -11.67
N ASP A 56 8.10 3.44 -11.30
CA ASP A 56 7.56 2.19 -10.81
C ASP A 56 8.30 1.84 -9.51
N ILE A 57 7.54 1.56 -8.45
CA ILE A 57 8.06 1.12 -7.15
C ILE A 57 7.29 -0.08 -6.66
N GLU A 58 7.90 -0.81 -5.73
CA GLU A 58 7.28 -1.96 -5.07
C GLU A 58 7.22 -1.70 -3.57
N ILE A 59 6.01 -1.78 -3.00
CA ILE A 59 5.84 -1.78 -1.55
C ILE A 59 5.80 -3.23 -1.09
N VAL A 60 6.85 -3.65 -0.38
CA VAL A 60 6.97 -4.99 0.17
C VAL A 60 6.40 -5.01 1.59
N LEU A 61 5.33 -5.76 1.78
CA LEU A 61 4.72 -6.06 3.08
C LEU A 61 5.22 -7.41 3.58
N SER A 62 5.63 -7.48 4.84
CA SER A 62 6.10 -8.73 5.43
C SER A 62 5.84 -8.80 6.94
N GLY A 63 5.86 -10.02 7.48
CA GLY A 63 5.77 -10.25 8.92
C GLY A 63 4.52 -9.60 9.54
N MET A 64 4.74 -8.65 10.44
CA MET A 64 3.65 -7.95 11.16
C MET A 64 2.68 -7.24 10.22
N ASP A 65 3.13 -6.74 9.06
CA ASP A 65 2.28 -6.04 8.08
C ASP A 65 1.11 -6.91 7.59
N LEU A 66 1.33 -8.22 7.56
CA LEU A 66 0.37 -9.24 7.12
C LEU A 66 -0.09 -10.15 8.27
N GLN A 67 0.18 -9.79 9.52
CA GLN A 67 -0.29 -10.53 10.68
C GLN A 67 -1.70 -10.11 11.08
N LEU A 68 -2.53 -11.08 11.50
CA LEU A 68 -3.81 -10.77 12.11
C LEU A 68 -3.62 -10.27 13.54
N LEU A 69 -4.45 -9.30 13.92
CA LEU A 69 -4.51 -8.84 15.30
C LEU A 69 -5.39 -9.81 16.11
N THR A 70 -5.18 -9.90 17.42
CA THR A 70 -5.96 -10.82 18.29
C THR A 70 -7.48 -10.65 18.13
N THR A 71 -7.95 -9.44 17.85
CA THR A 71 -9.37 -9.14 17.62
C THR A 71 -9.90 -9.60 16.25
N GLU A 72 -9.03 -10.09 15.38
CA GLU A 72 -9.29 -10.47 14.00
C GLU A 72 -9.22 -11.98 13.76
N ASN A 73 -8.66 -12.77 14.67
CA ASN A 73 -8.45 -14.23 14.51
C ASN A 73 -9.72 -15.03 14.22
N LYS A 74 -10.91 -14.49 14.48
CA LYS A 74 -12.21 -15.12 14.15
C LYS A 74 -12.73 -14.79 12.75
N LYS A 75 -11.99 -14.00 11.96
CA LYS A 75 -12.35 -13.58 10.61
C LYS A 75 -11.57 -14.41 9.60
N LYS A 76 -12.26 -14.87 8.55
CA LYS A 76 -11.63 -15.57 7.41
C LYS A 76 -10.71 -14.66 6.59
N VAL A 77 -11.11 -13.40 6.47
CA VAL A 77 -10.38 -12.34 5.77
C VAL A 77 -10.49 -11.05 6.55
N VAL A 78 -9.43 -10.26 6.55
CA VAL A 78 -9.43 -8.88 7.05
C VAL A 78 -8.91 -7.93 6.00
N LYS A 79 -9.31 -6.67 6.12
CA LYS A 79 -8.91 -5.61 5.19
C LYS A 79 -7.80 -4.77 5.78
N ARG A 80 -6.94 -4.29 4.90
CA ARG A 80 -5.90 -3.28 5.16
C ARG A 80 -5.90 -2.30 4.00
N LYS A 81 -5.41 -1.09 4.27
CA LYS A 81 -5.27 -0.06 3.25
C LYS A 81 -3.86 0.51 3.27
N ILE A 82 -3.22 0.55 2.12
CA ILE A 82 -2.05 1.39 1.89
C ILE A 82 -2.51 2.73 1.34
N THR A 83 -2.01 3.80 1.95
CA THR A 83 -2.07 5.14 1.38
C THR A 83 -0.67 5.51 0.93
N VAL A 84 -0.51 5.79 -0.36
CA VAL A 84 0.73 6.29 -0.97
C VAL A 84 0.60 7.79 -1.17
N GLU A 85 1.59 8.53 -0.72
CA GLU A 85 1.71 9.97 -0.89
C GLU A 85 3.04 10.28 -1.57
N ALA A 86 3.03 11.26 -2.47
CA ALA A 86 4.22 11.66 -3.22
C ALA A 86 4.12 13.13 -3.63
N SER A 87 5.24 13.75 -4.03
CA SER A 87 5.22 15.00 -4.79
C SER A 87 5.86 14.86 -6.16
N TYR A 88 5.49 15.71 -7.10
CA TYR A 88 6.03 15.75 -8.46
C TYR A 88 6.01 17.17 -9.01
N ASP A 89 6.87 17.41 -9.99
CA ASP A 89 6.91 18.67 -10.75
C ASP A 89 6.26 18.46 -12.12
N SER A 90 5.61 19.50 -12.64
CA SER A 90 4.99 19.50 -13.97
C SER A 90 4.89 20.91 -14.54
N ASP A 91 4.43 21.04 -15.78
CA ASP A 91 4.15 22.35 -16.39
C ASP A 91 3.11 23.19 -15.60
N LEU A 92 2.34 22.57 -14.71
CA LEU A 92 1.37 23.23 -13.85
C LEU A 92 1.98 23.76 -12.53
N GLY A 93 3.23 23.43 -12.24
CA GLY A 93 3.96 23.86 -11.05
C GLY A 93 4.84 22.77 -10.43
N ASP A 94 5.59 23.18 -9.42
CA ASP A 94 6.53 22.34 -8.68
C ASP A 94 5.91 21.84 -7.36
N ASP A 95 6.43 20.72 -6.84
CA ASP A 95 6.03 20.08 -5.57
C ASP A 95 4.52 19.81 -5.44
N LEU A 96 3.87 19.51 -6.56
CA LEU A 96 2.46 19.12 -6.58
C LEU A 96 2.25 17.78 -5.88
N SER A 97 1.21 17.68 -5.07
CA SER A 97 0.97 16.47 -4.26
C SER A 97 0.16 15.41 -5.03
N LEU A 98 0.56 14.15 -4.85
CA LEU A 98 -0.17 12.96 -5.28
C LEU A 98 -0.56 12.14 -4.06
N LYS A 99 -1.76 11.54 -4.14
CA LYS A 99 -2.26 10.63 -3.11
C LYS A 99 -3.06 9.51 -3.75
N GLY A 100 -2.73 8.28 -3.40
CA GLY A 100 -3.40 7.08 -3.86
C GLY A 100 -3.70 6.14 -2.71
N ASP A 101 -4.87 5.50 -2.74
CA ASP A 101 -5.27 4.51 -1.75
C ASP A 101 -5.46 3.15 -2.42
N TYR A 102 -4.98 2.09 -1.78
CA TYR A 102 -5.17 0.71 -2.21
C TYR A 102 -5.61 -0.17 -1.04
N GLU A 103 -6.82 -0.75 -1.14
CA GLU A 103 -7.33 -1.72 -0.18
C GLU A 103 -7.00 -3.15 -0.63
N PHE A 104 -6.44 -3.95 0.28
CA PHE A 104 -6.14 -5.35 0.08
C PHE A 104 -6.66 -6.20 1.24
N GLN A 105 -6.68 -7.51 1.05
CA GLN A 105 -7.13 -8.47 2.05
C GLN A 105 -5.99 -9.34 2.57
N ILE A 106 -6.07 -9.71 3.84
CA ILE A 106 -5.25 -10.75 4.46
C ILE A 106 -6.16 -11.95 4.73
N ARG A 107 -5.77 -13.12 4.25
CA ARG A 107 -6.45 -14.39 4.49
C ARG A 107 -5.90 -15.04 5.76
N ASN A 108 -6.81 -15.41 6.65
CA ASN A 108 -6.49 -16.13 7.86
C ASN A 108 -6.16 -17.60 7.54
N LEU A 109 -4.96 -18.04 7.93
CA LEU A 109 -4.49 -19.39 7.69
C LEU A 109 -5.29 -20.46 8.46
N ASP A 110 -5.89 -20.11 9.62
CA ASP A 110 -6.72 -21.03 10.42
C ASP A 110 -7.99 -21.52 9.67
N TYR A 111 -8.36 -20.84 8.58
CA TYR A 111 -9.53 -21.14 7.76
C TYR A 111 -9.17 -21.76 6.40
N ILE A 112 -7.89 -22.04 6.16
CA ILE A 112 -7.43 -22.77 4.98
C ILE A 112 -7.39 -24.25 5.35
N LYS A 113 -8.06 -25.08 4.56
CA LYS A 113 -8.10 -26.54 4.72
C LYS A 113 -7.19 -27.21 3.70
#